data_AF-A0A8T5KH74-F1
#
_entry.id   AF-A0A8T5KH74-F1
#
_cell.length_a   1.000
_cell.length_b   1.000
_cell.length_c   1.000
_cell.angle_alpha   90.00
_cell.angle_beta   90.00
_cell.angle_gamma   90.00
#
_symmetry.space_group_name_H-M   'P 1'
#
loop_
_entity.id
_entity.type
_entity.pdbx_description
1 polymer ?
#
loop_
_entity_poly.entity_id
_entity_poly.type
_entity_poly.pdbx_seq_one_letter_code
_entity_poly.pdbx_strand_id
1 'polypeptide(L)'
;ANNIANYLLFDTGNDGLFNTVDCTTGVSPNDVNVPVFSASYDDHDEAGPYIVTLTINNDTPLPAGEYRLLACGTTSIENHANIELNNSTDASLDFTVQGSSSGSGSGDGSEVTLPKTGYSPGVALTLPPQPATAKYSDTAIQLSIPKLNLSMPIVGVPEIPTGWDVTWLGNSAGYLAGSAYPTWAGNTVLTGHVWDPFNNPGPFAQLKTLKYGDRIILLFGEQTYTYEVRDTRIISPNNVDAVLQHEEYDWVTLVTCESYNTLWGSYDYRRMVRAVLVDVR
;
A
#
# COMPACT_ATOMS: atom_id res chain seq x y z
N ALA A 1 4.15 -20.87 21.71
CA ALA A 1 3.64 -19.84 20.78
C ALA A 1 4.60 -19.53 19.62
N ASN A 2 5.94 -19.66 19.76
CA ASN A 2 6.89 -19.40 18.64
C ASN A 2 6.94 -20.47 17.54
N ASN A 3 6.20 -21.58 17.67
CA ASN A 3 6.21 -22.64 16.67
C ASN A 3 5.14 -22.37 15.62
N ILE A 4 5.54 -22.31 14.35
CA ILE A 4 4.63 -22.07 13.22
C ILE A 4 3.57 -23.17 13.06
N ALA A 5 3.87 -24.40 13.50
CA ALA A 5 2.92 -25.51 13.46
C ALA A 5 1.71 -25.29 14.39
N ASN A 6 1.77 -24.28 15.25
CA ASN A 6 0.69 -23.91 16.15
C ASN A 6 -0.41 -23.08 15.48
N TYR A 7 -0.23 -22.73 14.20
CA TYR A 7 -1.12 -21.83 13.48
C TYR A 7 -1.47 -22.44 12.14
N LEU A 8 -2.76 -22.54 11.84
CA LEU A 8 -3.27 -22.89 10.52
C LEU A 8 -3.94 -21.65 9.94
N LEU A 9 -3.53 -21.24 8.75
CA LEU A 9 -4.18 -20.17 8.01
C LEU A 9 -4.63 -20.71 6.66
N PHE A 10 -5.88 -20.46 6.29
CA PHE A 10 -6.44 -20.97 5.04
C PHE A 10 -7.59 -20.11 4.54
N ASP A 11 -7.80 -20.14 3.23
CA ASP A 11 -8.92 -19.53 2.52
C ASP A 11 -10.00 -20.59 2.21
N THR A 12 -11.26 -20.17 2.06
CA THR A 12 -12.42 -21.04 1.76
C THR A 12 -12.33 -21.80 0.43
N GLY A 13 -11.37 -21.48 -0.44
CA GLY A 13 -11.14 -22.22 -1.67
C GLY A 13 -12.31 -22.14 -2.65
N ASN A 14 -12.55 -23.22 -3.39
CA ASN A 14 -13.50 -23.21 -4.52
C ASN A 14 -14.96 -23.41 -4.11
N ASP A 15 -15.23 -23.99 -2.94
CA ASP A 15 -16.60 -24.24 -2.47
C ASP A 15 -17.15 -23.11 -1.59
N GLY A 16 -16.30 -22.14 -1.21
CA GLY A 16 -16.68 -20.94 -0.47
C GLY A 16 -17.05 -21.23 0.99
N LEU A 17 -16.64 -22.38 1.54
CA LEU A 17 -16.90 -22.76 2.92
C LEU A 17 -15.58 -23.03 3.65
N PHE A 18 -15.52 -22.75 4.95
CA PHE A 18 -14.43 -23.23 5.78
C PHE A 18 -14.64 -24.70 6.11
N ASN A 19 -13.91 -25.59 5.44
CA ASN A 19 -13.99 -27.03 5.65
C ASN A 19 -13.10 -27.49 6.82
N THR A 20 -12.05 -26.72 7.14
CA THR A 20 -11.18 -26.92 8.30
C THR A 20 -11.83 -26.29 9.53
N VAL A 21 -12.13 -27.11 10.53
CA VAL A 21 -12.87 -26.70 11.73
C VAL A 21 -12.05 -26.79 13.02
N ASP A 22 -10.94 -27.53 12.99
CA ASP A 22 -10.03 -27.73 14.13
C ASP A 22 -8.60 -27.99 13.64
N CYS A 23 -7.66 -28.05 14.58
CA CYS A 23 -6.26 -28.29 14.30
C CYS A 23 -5.85 -29.78 14.26
N THR A 24 -6.77 -30.72 14.49
CA THR A 24 -6.44 -32.13 14.70
C THR A 24 -6.06 -32.86 13.42
N THR A 25 -6.66 -32.45 12.28
CA THR A 25 -6.50 -33.11 10.98
C THR A 25 -5.71 -32.30 9.97
N GLY A 26 -5.26 -31.09 10.35
CA GLY A 26 -4.62 -30.13 9.45
C GLY A 26 -5.62 -29.47 8.50
N VAL A 27 -5.11 -28.68 7.56
CA VAL A 27 -5.96 -27.96 6.58
C VAL A 27 -6.61 -28.96 5.62
N SER A 28 -7.93 -28.87 5.51
CA SER A 28 -8.76 -29.64 4.58
C SER A 28 -8.30 -29.44 3.13
N PRO A 29 -8.31 -30.49 2.27
CA PRO A 29 -7.99 -30.35 0.84
C PRO A 29 -8.92 -29.43 0.04
N ASN A 30 -10.11 -29.13 0.57
CA ASN A 30 -11.06 -28.21 -0.06
C ASN A 30 -10.78 -26.74 0.28
N ASP A 31 -10.01 -26.50 1.34
CA ASP A 31 -9.54 -25.16 1.72
C ASP A 31 -8.17 -24.91 1.08
N VAL A 32 -7.82 -23.64 0.86
CA VAL A 32 -6.50 -23.26 0.32
C VAL A 32 -5.57 -22.88 1.46
N ASN A 33 -4.61 -23.75 1.77
CA ASN A 33 -3.61 -23.51 2.82
C ASN A 33 -2.73 -22.29 2.49
N VAL A 34 -2.67 -21.36 3.42
CA VAL A 34 -1.75 -20.22 3.39
C VAL A 34 -0.60 -20.48 4.37
N PRO A 35 0.64 -20.53 3.90
CA PRO A 35 1.76 -20.87 4.76
C PRO A 35 2.05 -19.76 5.79
N VAL A 36 2.30 -20.19 7.02
CA VAL A 36 2.84 -19.37 8.13
C VAL A 36 4.35 -19.60 8.18
N PHE A 37 5.14 -18.53 8.08
CA PHE A 37 6.60 -18.61 7.90
C PHE A 37 7.36 -18.42 9.20
N SER A 38 6.89 -17.53 10.04
CA SER A 38 7.44 -17.30 11.36
C SER A 38 6.33 -16.96 12.34
N ALA A 39 6.58 -17.30 13.60
CA ALA A 39 5.78 -16.89 14.74
C ALA A 39 6.72 -16.33 15.81
N SER A 40 6.47 -15.10 16.22
CA SER A 40 7.23 -14.42 17.28
C SER A 40 6.29 -14.04 18.40
N TYR A 41 6.55 -14.56 19.59
CA TYR A 41 5.79 -14.36 20.81
C TYR A 41 6.49 -13.36 21.72
N ASP A 42 5.71 -12.43 22.24
CA ASP A 42 6.12 -11.42 23.21
C ASP A 42 5.12 -11.41 24.37
N ASP A 43 5.56 -11.77 25.57
CA ASP A 43 4.77 -11.72 26.79
C ASP A 43 4.88 -10.39 27.54
N HIS A 44 5.66 -9.44 27.02
CA HIS A 44 5.92 -8.13 27.60
C HIS A 44 6.37 -8.24 29.07
N ASP A 45 7.39 -9.06 29.34
CA ASP A 45 7.94 -9.29 30.69
C ASP A 45 6.87 -9.77 31.69
N GLU A 46 6.01 -10.70 31.25
CA GLU A 46 4.87 -11.23 32.02
C GLU A 46 3.77 -10.20 32.35
N ALA A 47 3.92 -8.93 31.93
CA ALA A 47 2.94 -7.87 32.17
C ALA A 47 1.80 -7.87 31.15
N GLY A 48 2.01 -8.49 29.99
CA GLY A 48 1.09 -8.47 28.87
C GLY A 48 0.95 -7.08 28.21
N PRO A 49 0.16 -6.98 27.11
CA PRO A 49 -0.60 -8.05 26.48
C PRO A 49 0.31 -9.13 25.87
N TYR A 50 -0.12 -10.39 25.91
CA TYR A 50 0.60 -11.48 25.26
C TYR A 50 0.34 -11.44 23.76
N ILE A 51 1.38 -11.16 22.96
CA ILE A 51 1.25 -10.94 21.52
C ILE A 51 1.98 -12.05 20.77
N VAL A 52 1.35 -12.57 19.71
CA VAL A 52 2.03 -13.36 18.69
C VAL A 52 1.96 -12.59 17.38
N THR A 53 3.13 -12.33 16.80
CA THR A 53 3.30 -11.75 15.48
C THR A 53 3.62 -12.87 14.49
N LEU A 54 2.76 -13.04 13.49
CA LEU A 54 2.92 -14.03 12.42
C LEU A 54 3.40 -13.36 11.13
N THR A 55 4.34 -13.98 10.44
CA THR A 55 4.59 -13.71 9.01
C THR A 55 3.88 -14.77 8.19
N ILE A 56 3.10 -14.34 7.20
CA ILE A 56 2.19 -15.19 6.45
C ILE A 56 2.39 -14.98 4.95
N ASN A 57 2.04 -15.99 4.16
CA ASN A 57 2.01 -15.89 2.70
C ASN A 57 3.32 -15.39 2.07
N ASN A 58 4.47 -15.82 2.57
CA ASN A 58 5.81 -15.46 2.11
C ASN A 58 6.06 -13.94 2.17
N ASP A 59 5.50 -13.25 3.16
CA ASP A 59 5.50 -11.78 3.24
C ASP A 59 4.89 -11.09 1.99
N THR A 60 4.05 -11.82 1.25
CA THR A 60 3.24 -11.26 0.16
C THR A 60 1.82 -11.00 0.64
N PRO A 61 1.18 -9.89 0.23
CA PRO A 61 -0.20 -9.59 0.61
C PRO A 61 -1.14 -10.75 0.27
N LEU A 62 -2.03 -11.09 1.20
CA LEU A 62 -3.07 -12.08 0.95
C LEU A 62 -3.98 -11.62 -0.21
N PRO A 63 -4.36 -12.52 -1.14
CA PRO A 63 -5.39 -12.24 -2.13
C PRO A 63 -6.74 -11.88 -1.50
N ALA A 64 -7.63 -11.29 -2.29
CA ALA A 64 -9.03 -11.14 -1.93
C ALA A 64 -9.63 -12.51 -1.57
N GLY A 65 -10.28 -12.63 -0.41
CA GLY A 65 -10.82 -13.91 0.04
C GLY A 65 -11.34 -13.89 1.46
N GLU A 66 -11.90 -15.01 1.87
CA GLU A 66 -12.35 -15.26 3.24
C GLU A 66 -11.38 -16.21 3.90
N TYR A 67 -10.74 -15.76 4.96
CA TYR A 67 -9.67 -16.47 5.64
C TYR A 67 -10.06 -16.82 7.05
N ARG A 68 -9.56 -17.96 7.52
CA ARG A 68 -9.62 -18.36 8.92
C ARG A 68 -8.21 -18.65 9.41
N LEU A 69 -7.86 -18.02 10.52
CA LEU A 69 -6.69 -18.37 11.33
C LEU A 69 -7.16 -19.23 12.50
N LEU A 70 -6.60 -20.43 12.63
CA LEU A 70 -6.69 -21.25 13.83
C LEU A 70 -5.40 -21.14 14.64
N ALA A 71 -5.54 -20.86 15.93
CA ALA A 71 -4.48 -21.02 16.92
C ALA A 71 -4.74 -22.31 17.71
N CYS A 72 -3.85 -23.28 17.55
CA CYS A 72 -4.06 -24.67 17.88
C CYS A 72 -3.82 -25.00 19.36
N GLY A 73 -4.76 -24.59 20.21
CA GLY A 73 -4.74 -24.88 21.64
C GLY A 73 -4.93 -26.36 21.99
N THR A 74 -5.63 -27.13 21.14
CA THR A 74 -5.89 -28.57 21.35
C THR A 74 -4.70 -29.48 21.02
N THR A 75 -3.69 -28.98 20.28
CA THR A 75 -2.65 -29.84 19.70
C THR A 75 -1.21 -29.36 19.84
N SER A 76 -0.95 -28.07 20.08
CA SER A 76 0.43 -27.56 19.91
C SER A 76 0.79 -26.26 20.63
N ILE A 77 -0.18 -25.45 21.10
CA ILE A 77 0.12 -24.29 21.93
C ILE A 77 0.21 -24.73 23.41
N GLU A 78 1.43 -24.99 23.86
CA GLU A 78 1.72 -25.30 25.26
C GLU A 78 2.66 -24.25 25.89
N ASN A 79 2.63 -24.14 27.22
CA ASN A 79 3.65 -23.41 27.97
C ASN A 79 4.93 -24.27 28.15
N HIS A 80 5.97 -23.71 28.77
CA HIS A 80 7.25 -24.42 28.97
C HIS A 80 7.17 -25.66 29.89
N ALA A 81 6.02 -25.87 30.53
CA ALA A 81 5.72 -27.05 31.34
C ALA A 81 4.83 -28.08 30.58
N ASN A 82 4.68 -27.93 29.26
CA ASN A 82 3.83 -28.75 28.38
C ASN A 82 2.35 -28.76 28.78
N ILE A 83 1.86 -27.64 29.34
CA ILE A 83 0.44 -27.45 29.62
C ILE A 83 -0.17 -26.69 28.45
N GLU A 84 -1.17 -27.30 27.83
CA GLU A 84 -1.98 -26.70 26.76
C GLU A 84 -2.58 -25.36 27.22
N LEU A 85 -2.34 -24.30 26.46
CA LEU A 85 -2.89 -22.98 26.71
C LEU A 85 -4.34 -22.92 26.21
N ASN A 86 -5.14 -21.97 26.72
CA ASN A 86 -6.55 -21.79 26.37
C ASN A 86 -7.46 -23.01 26.69
N ASN A 87 -7.21 -23.70 27.81
CA ASN A 87 -7.97 -24.90 28.22
C ASN A 87 -8.11 -25.94 27.10
N SER A 88 -7.03 -26.21 26.36
CA SER A 88 -7.03 -27.23 25.32
C SER A 88 -8.05 -26.96 24.21
N THR A 89 -8.34 -25.69 23.92
CA THR A 89 -9.37 -25.29 22.94
C THR A 89 -8.74 -24.47 21.83
N ASP A 90 -9.07 -24.82 20.58
CA ASP A 90 -8.63 -24.05 19.42
C ASP A 90 -9.34 -22.70 19.40
N ALA A 91 -8.57 -21.64 19.15
CA ALA A 91 -9.12 -20.32 18.91
C ALA A 91 -9.19 -20.08 17.40
N SER A 92 -10.29 -19.50 16.92
CA SER A 92 -10.48 -19.13 15.52
C SER A 92 -10.62 -17.62 15.37
N LEU A 93 -10.03 -17.09 14.32
CA LEU A 93 -10.25 -15.73 13.84
C LEU A 93 -10.60 -15.79 12.36
N ASP A 94 -11.84 -15.43 12.05
CA ASP A 94 -12.31 -15.30 10.68
C ASP A 94 -12.16 -13.85 10.26
N PHE A 95 -11.57 -13.63 9.09
CA PHE A 95 -11.41 -12.31 8.53
C PHE A 95 -11.52 -12.36 7.01
N THR A 96 -12.10 -11.31 6.45
CA THR A 96 -12.18 -11.15 5.01
C THR A 96 -11.05 -10.22 4.58
N VAL A 97 -10.19 -10.70 3.69
CA VAL A 97 -9.32 -9.82 2.93
C VAL A 97 -10.14 -9.34 1.77
N GLN A 98 -10.58 -8.09 1.83
CA GLN A 98 -11.17 -7.49 0.65
C GLN A 98 -10.04 -7.30 -0.37
N GLY A 99 -10.22 -7.90 -1.55
CA GLY A 99 -9.62 -7.32 -2.74
C GLY A 99 -9.97 -5.85 -2.75
N SER A 100 -9.08 -5.00 -3.24
CA SER A 100 -9.41 -3.57 -3.38
C SER A 100 -10.64 -3.50 -4.28
N SER A 101 -11.83 -3.38 -3.69
CA SER A 101 -13.09 -3.66 -4.39
C SER A 101 -13.38 -2.50 -5.31
N SER A 102 -13.07 -2.68 -6.59
CA SER A 102 -13.76 -2.03 -7.69
C SER A 102 -15.22 -2.46 -7.67
N GLY A 103 -16.12 -1.49 -7.50
CA GLY A 103 -17.54 -1.71 -7.70
C GLY A 103 -17.81 -2.04 -9.17
N SER A 104 -18.36 -3.24 -9.39
CA SER A 104 -19.14 -3.71 -10.55
C SER A 104 -19.06 -2.86 -11.83
N GLY A 105 -18.17 -3.29 -12.73
CA GLY A 105 -18.17 -2.95 -14.15
C GLY A 105 -17.44 -4.08 -14.88
N SER A 106 -18.18 -4.85 -15.67
CA SER A 106 -17.70 -6.03 -16.39
C SER A 106 -16.45 -5.74 -17.23
N GLY A 107 -15.35 -6.47 -16.97
CA GLY A 107 -14.14 -6.43 -17.79
C GLY A 107 -13.06 -7.35 -17.24
N ASP A 108 -12.77 -8.40 -17.99
CA ASP A 108 -11.64 -9.33 -17.82
C ASP A 108 -10.29 -8.60 -17.86
N GLY A 109 -9.41 -8.85 -16.88
CA GLY A 109 -8.06 -8.30 -16.76
C GLY A 109 -7.76 -7.75 -15.36
N SER A 110 -6.59 -8.05 -14.79
CA SER A 110 -6.12 -7.40 -13.56
C SER A 110 -6.18 -5.87 -13.71
N GLU A 111 -7.15 -5.22 -13.05
CA GLU A 111 -7.32 -3.77 -13.11
C GLU A 111 -6.10 -3.09 -12.47
N VAL A 112 -5.28 -2.44 -13.29
CA VAL A 112 -4.25 -1.51 -12.81
C VAL A 112 -4.93 -0.40 -12.02
N THR A 113 -4.45 -0.11 -10.81
CA THR A 113 -5.00 0.96 -9.96
C THR A 113 -3.96 2.01 -9.64
N LEU A 114 -4.41 3.20 -9.26
CA LEU A 114 -3.51 4.27 -8.82
C LEU A 114 -2.80 3.89 -7.52
N PRO A 115 -1.52 4.27 -7.37
CA PRO A 115 -0.68 3.83 -6.25
C PRO A 115 -1.32 4.16 -4.90
N LYS A 116 -1.16 3.22 -3.95
CA LYS A 116 -1.60 3.39 -2.56
C LYS A 116 -0.56 4.18 -1.80
N THR A 117 -0.76 5.50 -1.73
CA THR A 117 0.22 6.43 -1.16
C THR A 117 -0.11 6.84 0.27
N GLY A 118 -0.89 6.05 1.02
CA GLY A 118 -1.25 6.40 2.39
C GLY A 118 -1.25 5.17 3.29
N TYR A 119 -0.47 5.25 4.36
CA TYR A 119 -0.57 4.32 5.49
C TYR A 119 -1.72 4.72 6.42
N SER A 120 -2.22 3.77 7.21
CA SER A 120 -3.30 4.00 8.17
C SER A 120 -2.89 5.01 9.26
N PRO A 121 -3.58 6.15 9.40
CA PRO A 121 -3.36 7.06 10.52
C PRO A 121 -3.62 6.37 11.86
N GLY A 122 -2.76 6.65 12.84
CA GLY A 122 -2.78 6.04 14.17
C GLY A 122 -2.00 4.74 14.29
N VAL A 123 -1.44 4.23 13.19
CA VAL A 123 -0.66 2.97 13.16
C VAL A 123 0.76 3.26 12.68
N ALA A 124 1.75 2.81 13.46
CA ALA A 124 3.13 2.77 13.03
C ALA A 124 3.48 1.36 12.54
N LEU A 125 4.17 1.27 11.41
CA LEU A 125 4.56 0.04 10.74
C LEU A 125 6.07 0.06 10.50
N THR A 126 6.73 -1.06 10.78
CA THR A 126 8.11 -1.29 10.33
C THR A 126 8.05 -1.94 8.95
N LEU A 127 8.62 -1.27 7.95
CA LEU A 127 8.66 -1.81 6.59
C LEU A 127 9.70 -2.92 6.47
N PRO A 128 9.43 -3.98 5.67
CA PRO A 128 10.45 -4.93 5.29
C PRO A 128 11.54 -4.25 4.42
N PRO A 129 12.75 -4.83 4.33
CA PRO A 129 13.76 -4.37 3.37
C PRO A 129 13.21 -4.36 1.94
N GLN A 130 13.53 -3.31 1.17
CA GLN A 130 13.10 -3.22 -0.23
C GLN A 130 13.76 -4.33 -1.06
N PRO A 131 12.99 -5.18 -1.76
CA PRO A 131 13.57 -6.19 -2.64
C PRO A 131 14.19 -5.53 -3.87
N ALA A 132 15.23 -6.15 -4.42
CA ALA A 132 15.96 -5.61 -5.58
C ALA A 132 15.05 -5.38 -6.81
N THR A 133 14.00 -6.19 -6.96
CA THR A 133 13.00 -6.10 -8.03
C THR A 133 12.06 -4.91 -7.89
N ALA A 134 11.91 -4.34 -6.68
CA ALA A 134 11.09 -3.16 -6.42
C ALA A 134 11.92 -1.88 -6.29
N LYS A 135 13.21 -1.92 -6.63
CA LYS A 135 14.12 -0.78 -6.50
C LYS A 135 13.72 0.34 -7.48
N TYR A 136 13.62 1.56 -6.95
CA TYR A 136 13.34 2.73 -7.77
C TYR A 136 14.57 3.20 -8.56
N SER A 137 14.33 3.84 -9.70
CA SER A 137 15.38 4.42 -10.54
C SER A 137 15.66 5.86 -10.15
N ASP A 138 16.92 6.26 -10.05
CA ASP A 138 17.28 7.66 -9.84
C ASP A 138 17.06 8.46 -11.14
N THR A 139 16.46 9.65 -11.02
CA THR A 139 16.23 10.56 -12.15
C THR A 139 17.16 11.78 -12.11
N ALA A 140 17.81 12.04 -10.99
CA ALA A 140 18.52 13.29 -10.68
C ALA A 140 17.65 14.58 -10.74
N ILE A 141 16.31 14.45 -10.78
CA ILE A 141 15.38 15.58 -10.78
C ILE A 141 14.90 15.85 -9.35
N GLN A 142 14.79 17.12 -8.98
CA GLN A 142 14.18 17.54 -7.71
C GLN A 142 12.81 18.18 -7.97
N LEU A 143 11.82 17.80 -7.18
CA LEU A 143 10.52 18.44 -7.07
C LEU A 143 10.56 19.51 -5.98
N SER A 144 10.10 20.71 -6.29
CA SER A 144 9.86 21.78 -5.33
C SER A 144 8.44 22.33 -5.46
N ILE A 145 7.73 22.45 -4.34
CA ILE A 145 6.40 23.07 -4.26
C ILE A 145 6.45 24.14 -3.17
N PRO A 146 6.79 25.41 -3.51
CA PRO A 146 7.09 26.44 -2.53
C PRO A 146 5.96 26.69 -1.51
N LYS A 147 4.70 26.65 -1.96
CA LYS A 147 3.54 26.86 -1.09
C LYS A 147 3.41 25.82 0.02
N LEU A 148 3.93 24.61 -0.21
CA LEU A 148 3.92 23.52 0.76
C LEU A 148 5.23 23.42 1.54
N ASN A 149 6.19 24.33 1.30
CA ASN A 149 7.56 24.25 1.80
C ASN A 149 8.21 22.88 1.55
N LEU A 150 7.98 22.34 0.35
CA LEU A 150 8.36 20.99 -0.04
C LEU A 150 9.51 21.02 -1.05
N SER A 151 10.55 20.22 -0.79
CA SER A 151 11.66 19.95 -1.72
C SER A 151 12.12 18.51 -1.56
N MET A 152 12.10 17.71 -2.62
CA MET A 152 12.46 16.29 -2.56
C MET A 152 12.89 15.71 -3.92
N PRO A 153 13.69 14.63 -3.94
CA PRO A 153 14.04 13.94 -5.19
C PRO A 153 12.82 13.31 -5.85
N ILE A 154 12.86 13.22 -7.18
CA ILE A 154 11.98 12.36 -7.96
C ILE A 154 12.72 11.06 -8.28
N VAL A 155 12.07 9.93 -8.03
CA VAL A 155 12.54 8.60 -8.41
C VAL A 155 11.56 7.96 -9.39
N GLY A 156 12.05 7.17 -10.33
CA GLY A 156 11.22 6.39 -11.25
C GLY A 156 10.66 5.14 -10.58
N VAL A 157 9.33 5.02 -10.59
CA VAL A 157 8.59 3.86 -10.07
C VAL A 157 8.15 3.01 -11.26
N PRO A 158 8.62 1.75 -11.36
CA PRO A 158 8.24 0.87 -12.45
C PRO A 158 6.76 0.47 -12.35
N GLU A 159 6.14 0.24 -13.50
CA GLU A 159 4.82 -0.36 -13.58
C GLU A 159 4.96 -1.89 -13.44
N ILE A 160 4.16 -2.46 -12.56
CA ILE A 160 3.96 -3.90 -12.35
C ILE A 160 2.52 -4.26 -12.72
N PRO A 161 2.14 -5.55 -12.85
CA PRO A 161 0.79 -5.94 -13.31
C PRO A 161 -0.38 -5.35 -12.50
N THR A 162 -0.14 -4.93 -11.26
CA THR A 162 -1.16 -4.32 -10.38
C THR A 162 -1.06 -2.79 -10.27
N GLY A 163 -0.19 -2.15 -11.06
CA GLY A 163 0.08 -0.70 -11.04
C GLY A 163 1.47 -0.35 -10.55
N TRP A 164 1.58 0.49 -9.53
CA TRP A 164 2.87 0.98 -9.02
C TRP A 164 2.99 0.74 -7.52
N ASP A 165 4.03 0.02 -7.12
CA ASP A 165 4.36 -0.16 -5.71
C ASP A 165 5.19 1.01 -5.22
N VAL A 166 4.66 1.72 -4.22
CA VAL A 166 5.27 2.90 -3.61
C VAL A 166 5.59 2.68 -2.14
N THR A 167 5.59 1.42 -1.66
CA THR A 167 5.79 1.07 -0.24
C THR A 167 7.04 1.74 0.34
N TRP A 168 8.16 1.72 -0.38
CA TRP A 168 9.43 2.28 0.08
C TRP A 168 9.70 3.73 -0.37
N LEU A 169 8.69 4.43 -0.91
CA LEU A 169 8.90 5.74 -1.53
C LEU A 169 9.39 6.80 -0.53
N GLY A 170 8.95 6.69 0.73
CA GLY A 170 9.40 7.52 1.83
C GLY A 170 9.19 9.01 1.57
N ASN A 171 10.28 9.79 1.65
CA ASN A 171 10.27 11.24 1.44
C ASN A 171 10.63 11.65 0.00
N SER A 172 10.50 10.74 -0.97
CA SER A 172 10.69 11.05 -2.40
C SER A 172 9.36 11.20 -3.12
N ALA A 173 9.37 11.88 -4.26
CA ALA A 173 8.29 11.81 -5.24
C ALA A 173 8.52 10.64 -6.19
N GLY A 174 7.46 9.91 -6.54
CA GLY A 174 7.52 8.80 -7.49
C GLY A 174 7.01 9.22 -8.86
N TYR A 175 7.86 9.26 -9.88
CA TYR A 175 7.45 9.33 -11.27
C TYR A 175 6.90 7.98 -11.72
N LEU A 176 5.65 7.93 -12.18
CA LEU A 176 5.00 6.69 -12.59
C LEU A 176 5.40 6.32 -14.02
N ALA A 177 6.08 5.19 -14.20
CA ALA A 177 6.35 4.63 -15.52
C ALA A 177 5.03 4.44 -16.30
N GLY A 178 5.06 4.73 -17.60
CA GLY A 178 3.86 4.78 -18.45
C GLY A 178 3.34 6.21 -18.69
N SER A 179 3.71 7.17 -17.82
CA SER A 179 3.50 8.60 -18.07
C SER A 179 4.70 9.24 -18.79
N ALA A 180 4.58 10.49 -19.29
CA ALA A 180 5.69 11.18 -19.94
C ALA A 180 6.84 11.41 -18.96
N TYR A 181 8.09 11.31 -19.43
CA TYR A 181 9.25 11.56 -18.58
C TYR A 181 9.24 13.02 -18.07
N PRO A 182 9.58 13.29 -16.79
CA PRO A 182 9.56 14.65 -16.28
C PRO A 182 10.42 15.58 -17.13
N THR A 183 9.92 16.78 -17.45
CA THR A 183 10.51 17.79 -18.39
C THR A 183 10.26 17.56 -19.88
N TRP A 184 9.57 16.49 -20.27
CA TRP A 184 9.22 16.23 -21.67
C TRP A 184 7.77 16.61 -21.95
N ALA A 185 7.49 16.99 -23.19
CA ALA A 185 6.11 17.19 -23.64
C ALA A 185 5.27 15.92 -23.41
N GLY A 186 4.05 16.11 -22.91
CA GLY A 186 3.22 15.03 -22.39
C GLY A 186 2.81 15.29 -20.95
N ASN A 187 2.10 14.32 -20.37
CA ASN A 187 1.68 14.37 -18.98
C ASN A 187 2.61 13.51 -18.12
N THR A 188 3.42 14.15 -17.29
CA THR A 188 4.24 13.51 -16.26
C THR A 188 3.40 13.31 -15.01
N VAL A 189 3.31 12.07 -14.52
CA VAL A 189 2.60 11.79 -13.26
C VAL A 189 3.58 11.59 -12.12
N LEU A 190 3.44 12.40 -11.07
CA LEU A 190 4.21 12.31 -9.84
C LEU A 190 3.30 11.94 -8.67
N THR A 191 3.74 10.99 -7.86
CA THR A 191 3.04 10.56 -6.65
C THR A 191 3.90 10.72 -5.40
N GLY A 192 3.28 10.64 -4.23
CA GLY A 192 3.94 10.84 -2.95
C GLY A 192 2.98 10.56 -1.79
N HIS A 193 3.54 10.22 -0.63
CA HIS A 193 2.71 9.79 0.49
C HIS A 193 1.84 10.91 1.07
N VAL A 194 0.55 10.62 1.34
CA VAL A 194 -0.32 11.47 2.17
C VAL A 194 -0.07 11.22 3.66
N TRP A 195 0.31 10.00 4.01
CA TRP A 195 0.64 9.54 5.36
C TRP A 195 1.75 8.52 5.25
N ASP A 196 2.72 8.57 6.17
CA ASP A 196 3.93 7.73 6.17
C ASP A 196 3.77 6.50 7.10
N PRO A 197 4.66 5.50 7.02
CA PRO A 197 4.54 4.28 7.85
C PRO A 197 4.88 4.54 9.32
N PHE A 198 5.44 5.69 9.67
CA PHE A 198 5.83 6.06 11.03
C PHE A 198 4.76 6.91 11.73
N ASN A 199 3.53 6.90 11.19
CA ASN A 199 2.39 7.65 11.67
C ASN A 199 2.55 9.18 11.64
N ASN A 200 3.19 9.71 10.59
CA ASN A 200 3.29 11.14 10.33
C ASN A 200 2.61 11.54 9.01
N PRO A 201 2.18 12.81 8.88
CA PRO A 201 1.79 13.36 7.59
C PRO A 201 2.90 13.19 6.56
N GLY A 202 2.57 12.60 5.41
CA GLY A 202 3.53 12.40 4.32
C GLY A 202 3.79 13.68 3.50
N PRO A 203 4.77 13.64 2.57
CA PRO A 203 5.15 14.81 1.77
C PRO A 203 4.00 15.47 0.99
N PHE A 204 3.00 14.67 0.59
CA PHE A 204 1.84 15.11 -0.20
C PHE A 204 0.57 15.31 0.66
N ALA A 205 0.67 15.24 1.99
CA ALA A 205 -0.46 15.46 2.91
C ALA A 205 -1.24 16.76 2.66
N GLN A 206 -0.54 17.80 2.17
CA GLN A 206 -1.10 19.13 1.95
C GLN A 206 -1.42 19.44 0.47
N LEU A 207 -1.35 18.47 -0.45
CA LEU A 207 -1.69 18.72 -1.87
C LEU A 207 -3.08 19.31 -2.06
N LYS A 208 -4.05 18.95 -1.21
CA LYS A 208 -5.42 19.49 -1.21
C LYS A 208 -5.51 21.02 -1.00
N THR A 209 -4.44 21.65 -0.53
CA THR A 209 -4.37 23.10 -0.30
C THR A 209 -3.92 23.89 -1.53
N LEU A 210 -3.41 23.19 -2.56
CA LEU A 210 -3.04 23.80 -3.83
C LEU A 210 -4.29 24.28 -4.58
N LYS A 211 -4.14 25.40 -5.28
CA LYS A 211 -5.17 26.14 -6.01
C LYS A 211 -4.58 26.61 -7.33
N TYR A 212 -5.48 27.00 -8.24
CA TYR A 212 -5.11 27.61 -9.51
C TYR A 212 -4.06 28.73 -9.31
N GLY A 213 -3.01 28.72 -10.11
CA GLY A 213 -1.92 29.71 -10.02
C GLY A 213 -0.77 29.34 -9.08
N ASP A 214 -0.92 28.32 -8.23
CA ASP A 214 0.20 27.85 -7.42
C ASP A 214 1.27 27.19 -8.29
N ARG A 215 2.53 27.25 -7.84
CA ARG A 215 3.69 26.77 -8.61
C ARG A 215 4.16 25.40 -8.18
N ILE A 216 4.50 24.58 -9.17
CA ILE A 216 5.23 23.32 -9.04
C ILE A 216 6.51 23.48 -9.87
N ILE A 217 7.65 23.14 -9.31
CA ILE A 217 8.96 23.40 -9.92
C ILE A 217 9.72 22.09 -10.01
N LEU A 218 10.26 21.78 -11.20
CA LEU A 218 11.21 20.70 -11.39
C LEU A 218 12.59 21.29 -11.66
N LEU A 219 13.58 20.82 -10.91
CA LEU A 219 14.99 21.19 -11.08
C LEU A 219 15.73 19.99 -11.69
N PHE A 220 16.37 20.20 -12.83
CA PHE A 220 17.18 19.17 -13.48
C PHE A 220 18.48 19.78 -14.01
N GLY A 221 19.60 19.40 -13.41
CA GLY A 221 20.89 20.07 -13.66
C GLY A 221 20.81 21.56 -13.30
N GLU A 222 21.16 22.42 -14.24
CA GLU A 222 21.08 23.89 -14.09
C GLU A 222 19.72 24.46 -14.53
N GLN A 223 18.83 23.62 -15.05
CA GLN A 223 17.55 24.04 -15.61
C GLN A 223 16.43 24.00 -14.57
N THR A 224 15.62 25.06 -14.53
CA THR A 224 14.42 25.19 -13.72
C THR A 224 13.18 25.21 -14.60
N TYR A 225 12.31 24.21 -14.45
CA TYR A 225 11.01 24.11 -15.13
C TYR A 225 9.92 24.53 -14.16
N THR A 226 9.21 25.62 -14.44
CA THR A 226 8.12 26.11 -13.60
C THR A 226 6.78 25.80 -14.24
N TYR A 227 5.94 25.09 -13.48
CA TYR A 227 4.58 24.73 -13.84
C TYR A 227 3.60 25.51 -12.95
N GLU A 228 2.43 25.80 -13.51
CA GLU A 228 1.36 26.50 -12.79
C GLU A 228 0.09 25.64 -12.74
N VAL A 229 -0.47 25.49 -11.54
CA VAL A 229 -1.68 24.68 -11.30
C VAL A 229 -2.85 25.25 -12.08
N ARG A 230 -3.55 24.37 -12.80
CA ARG A 230 -4.75 24.66 -13.60
C ARG A 230 -6.01 24.00 -13.05
N ASP A 231 -5.86 22.87 -12.36
CA ASP A 231 -6.99 22.07 -11.90
C ASP A 231 -6.64 21.27 -10.64
N THR A 232 -7.62 21.09 -9.76
CA THR A 232 -7.53 20.25 -8.57
C THR A 232 -8.87 19.57 -8.33
N ARG A 233 -8.86 18.24 -8.22
CA ARG A 233 -10.09 17.45 -8.03
C ARG A 233 -9.83 16.17 -7.24
N ILE A 234 -10.93 15.55 -6.82
CA ILE A 234 -10.94 14.23 -6.21
C ILE A 234 -11.38 13.24 -7.28
N ILE A 235 -10.69 12.09 -7.37
CA ILE A 235 -10.99 11.03 -8.33
C ILE A 235 -11.04 9.66 -7.64
N SER A 236 -11.67 8.69 -8.30
CA SER A 236 -11.65 7.28 -7.87
C SER A 236 -10.23 6.70 -7.95
N PRO A 237 -9.82 5.81 -7.02
CA PRO A 237 -8.55 5.07 -7.10
C PRO A 237 -8.36 4.28 -8.39
N ASN A 238 -9.44 3.91 -9.08
CA ASN A 238 -9.39 3.13 -10.31
C ASN A 238 -9.38 4.00 -11.58
N ASN A 239 -9.46 5.32 -11.44
CA ASN A 239 -9.49 6.24 -12.58
C ASN A 239 -8.08 6.53 -13.09
N VAL A 240 -7.39 5.48 -13.54
CA VAL A 240 -6.02 5.54 -14.07
C VAL A 240 -5.97 6.38 -15.34
N ASP A 241 -6.95 6.20 -16.24
CA ASP A 241 -7.05 6.93 -17.50
C ASP A 241 -7.08 8.46 -17.30
N ALA A 242 -7.78 8.96 -16.29
CA ALA A 242 -7.79 10.39 -16.00
C ALA A 242 -6.42 10.91 -15.52
N VAL A 243 -5.63 10.08 -14.84
CA VAL A 243 -4.31 10.46 -14.32
C VAL A 243 -3.23 10.37 -15.39
N LEU A 244 -3.26 9.32 -16.20
CA LEU A 244 -2.34 9.08 -17.31
C LEU A 244 -2.78 9.71 -18.63
N GLN A 245 -3.84 10.52 -18.62
CA GLN A 245 -4.37 11.12 -19.84
C GLN A 245 -3.27 11.80 -20.66
N HIS A 246 -3.31 11.59 -21.97
CA HIS A 246 -2.36 12.20 -22.88
C HIS A 246 -2.56 13.72 -22.92
N GLU A 247 -1.45 14.44 -23.08
CA GLU A 247 -1.41 15.89 -23.25
C GLU A 247 -0.39 16.23 -24.35
N GLU A 248 -0.69 17.24 -25.15
CA GLU A 248 0.24 17.70 -26.20
C GLU A 248 1.36 18.59 -25.65
N TYR A 249 1.07 19.34 -24.58
CA TYR A 249 2.03 20.22 -23.89
C TYR A 249 2.71 19.50 -22.72
N ASP A 250 3.73 20.13 -22.14
CA ASP A 250 4.39 19.62 -20.92
C ASP A 250 3.52 19.91 -19.68
N TRP A 251 2.92 18.85 -19.15
CA TRP A 251 2.06 18.84 -17.98
C TRP A 251 2.66 18.00 -16.86
N VAL A 252 2.41 18.43 -15.62
CA VAL A 252 2.64 17.65 -14.42
C VAL A 252 1.31 17.40 -13.72
N THR A 253 1.02 16.14 -13.45
CA THR A 253 -0.10 15.70 -12.62
C THR A 253 0.45 15.14 -11.30
N LEU A 254 0.13 15.77 -10.19
CA LEU A 254 0.41 15.25 -8.85
C LEU A 254 -0.78 14.41 -8.37
N VAL A 255 -0.49 13.22 -7.83
CA VAL A 255 -1.52 12.30 -7.30
C VAL A 255 -1.16 11.75 -5.92
N THR A 256 -2.13 11.73 -5.00
CA THR A 256 -1.98 11.09 -3.68
C THR A 256 -3.33 10.59 -3.13
N CYS A 257 -3.30 9.75 -2.09
CA CYS A 257 -4.47 9.31 -1.34
C CYS A 257 -5.24 10.46 -0.68
N GLU A 258 -6.56 10.37 -0.63
CA GLU A 258 -7.46 11.35 0.01
C GLU A 258 -8.61 10.61 0.69
N SER A 259 -9.16 11.19 1.77
CA SER A 259 -10.28 10.65 2.55
C SER A 259 -10.01 9.26 3.14
N TYR A 260 -9.27 9.21 4.25
CA TYR A 260 -9.08 7.97 5.01
C TYR A 260 -10.38 7.54 5.68
N ASN A 261 -10.75 6.27 5.49
CA ASN A 261 -11.90 5.64 6.06
C ASN A 261 -11.47 4.69 7.19
N THR A 262 -11.78 5.06 8.43
CA THR A 262 -11.37 4.29 9.61
C THR A 262 -12.10 2.96 9.74
N LEU A 263 -13.27 2.80 9.12
CA LEU A 263 -14.04 1.54 9.18
C LEU A 263 -13.38 0.47 8.31
N TRP A 264 -12.89 0.86 7.14
CA TRP A 264 -12.33 -0.05 6.14
C TRP A 264 -10.80 -0.05 6.09
N GLY A 265 -10.14 0.86 6.81
CA GLY A 265 -8.69 0.97 6.81
C GLY A 265 -8.11 1.44 5.47
N SER A 266 -8.89 2.13 4.65
CA SER A 266 -8.54 2.48 3.26
C SER A 266 -8.72 3.97 2.95
N TYR A 267 -8.11 4.43 1.87
CA TYR A 267 -8.38 5.75 1.30
C TYR A 267 -9.35 5.62 0.13
N ASP A 268 -10.55 6.19 0.30
CA ASP A 268 -11.67 6.03 -0.64
C ASP A 268 -11.42 6.77 -1.96
N TYR A 269 -10.53 7.77 -1.97
CA TYR A 269 -10.27 8.60 -3.14
C TYR A 269 -8.78 8.90 -3.35
N ARG A 270 -8.50 9.57 -4.48
CA ARG A 270 -7.23 10.24 -4.75
C ARG A 270 -7.44 11.74 -4.96
N ARG A 271 -6.50 12.53 -4.47
CA ARG A 271 -6.32 13.94 -4.84
C ARG A 271 -5.49 14.00 -6.11
N MET A 272 -6.01 14.65 -7.14
CA MET A 272 -5.31 14.93 -8.39
C MET A 272 -5.15 16.45 -8.54
N VAL A 273 -3.91 16.91 -8.79
CA VAL A 273 -3.59 18.31 -9.08
C VAL A 273 -2.85 18.37 -10.41
N ARG A 274 -3.33 19.20 -11.34
CA ARG A 274 -2.75 19.32 -12.68
C ARG A 274 -2.13 20.68 -12.86
N ALA A 275 -0.94 20.72 -13.43
CA ALA A 275 -0.23 21.94 -13.76
C ALA A 275 0.41 21.83 -15.14
N VAL A 276 0.49 22.96 -15.84
CA VAL A 276 1.11 23.06 -17.17
C VAL A 276 2.36 23.93 -17.08
N LEU A 277 3.38 23.60 -17.87
CA LEU A 277 4.62 24.36 -17.94
C LEU A 277 4.35 25.81 -18.37
N VAL A 278 4.97 26.77 -17.69
CA VAL A 278 4.84 28.21 -17.98
C VAL A 278 6.17 28.93 -18.18
N ASP A 279 7.28 28.38 -17.68
CA ASP A 279 8.60 29.01 -17.77
C ASP A 279 9.72 27.98 -17.64
N VAL A 280 10.84 28.21 -18.34
CA VAL A 280 12.05 27.38 -18.33
C VAL A 280 13.26 28.32 -18.26
N ARG A 281 14.05 28.21 -17.19
CA ARG A 281 15.23 29.09 -16.92
C ARG A 281 16.49 28.33 -16.63
#